data_AF-A0A450W0W4-F1
#
_entry.id   AF-A0A450W0W4-F1
#
_cell.length_a   1.000
_cell.length_b   1.000
_cell.length_c   1.000
_cell.angle_alpha   90.00
_cell.angle_beta   90.00
_cell.angle_gamma   90.00
#
_symmetry.space_group_name_H-M   'P 1'
#
loop_
_entity.id
_entity.type
_entity.pdbx_description
1 polymer ?
#
loop_
_entity_poly.entity_id
_entity_poly.type
_entity_poly.pdbx_seq_one_letter_code
_entity_poly.pdbx_strand_id
1 'polypeptide(L)'
;MLRIGYLFLPLVLVVGDGALAVERAPRISDREIVERLTRLEEGQRSMEYRFSAMEKRMDDRFSVMEKRMDDRFSAMEKRMDDRFSTMQEQMDQRFSALQKQMEHHMMMQWNLILALMVSILGLVGFVTWDRRTALKPLERRFTHIADEVEMDLGMDSPEGSKLARLVGALRELAPEDRKLAEALQRFSLLEDLPQKA
;
A
#
# COMPACT_ATOMS: atom_id res chain seq x y z
N MET A 1 -60.30 -43.66 93.16
CA MET A 1 -61.17 -44.26 94.20
C MET A 1 -61.98 -45.36 93.55
N LEU A 2 -61.87 -46.61 94.03
CA LEU A 2 -62.76 -47.77 93.79
C LEU A 2 -62.79 -48.32 92.33
N ARG A 3 -62.82 -49.61 92.00
CA ARG A 3 -62.92 -50.93 92.66
C ARG A 3 -62.53 -51.96 91.57
N ILE A 4 -61.48 -52.77 91.74
CA ILE A 4 -61.54 -54.22 92.04
C ILE A 4 -62.89 -54.87 91.69
N GLY A 5 -62.88 -55.83 90.75
CA GLY A 5 -64.06 -56.64 90.42
C GLY A 5 -63.83 -57.64 89.30
N TYR A 6 -62.91 -58.58 89.54
CA TYR A 6 -62.77 -59.84 88.80
C TYR A 6 -64.14 -60.51 88.59
N LEU A 7 -64.47 -60.88 87.35
CA LEU A 7 -65.49 -61.89 87.06
C LEU A 7 -64.79 -63.04 86.32
N PHE A 8 -64.45 -64.06 87.11
CA PHE A 8 -64.28 -65.46 86.71
C PHE A 8 -65.43 -65.88 85.77
N LEU A 9 -65.31 -66.72 84.74
CA LEU A 9 -64.81 -68.11 84.70
C LEU A 9 -64.83 -68.56 83.21
N PRO A 10 -64.11 -69.64 82.80
CA PRO A 10 -63.47 -69.78 81.50
C PRO A 10 -64.15 -70.80 80.55
N LEU A 11 -63.40 -71.14 79.49
CA LEU A 11 -63.40 -72.40 78.74
C LEU A 11 -64.46 -72.52 77.65
N VAL A 12 -64.00 -72.61 76.40
CA VAL A 12 -64.20 -73.79 75.55
C VAL A 12 -63.40 -73.61 74.25
N LEU A 13 -62.48 -74.54 74.04
CA LEU A 13 -61.79 -74.83 72.79
C LEU A 13 -62.85 -75.34 71.79
N VAL A 14 -63.13 -74.58 70.73
CA VAL A 14 -63.72 -75.13 69.50
C VAL A 14 -62.78 -74.79 68.36
N VAL A 15 -62.05 -75.83 67.95
CA VAL A 15 -61.43 -75.94 66.64
C VAL A 15 -62.55 -75.82 65.60
N GLY A 16 -62.46 -74.83 64.73
CA GLY A 16 -63.44 -74.59 63.67
C GLY A 16 -62.75 -73.99 62.46
N ASP A 17 -62.51 -74.86 61.48
CA ASP A 17 -62.08 -74.59 60.11
C ASP A 17 -62.65 -73.28 59.54
N GLY A 18 -61.74 -72.36 59.22
CA GLY A 18 -62.02 -71.16 58.44
C GLY A 18 -60.99 -71.07 57.33
N ALA A 19 -61.25 -71.82 56.27
CA ALA A 19 -60.42 -71.98 55.08
C ALA A 19 -59.84 -70.64 54.60
N LEU A 20 -58.51 -70.60 54.44
CA LEU A 20 -57.82 -69.59 53.68
C LEU A 20 -58.27 -69.67 52.22
N ALA A 21 -59.27 -68.86 51.85
CA ALA A 21 -59.55 -68.54 50.45
C ALA A 21 -58.47 -67.58 49.93
N VAL A 22 -57.23 -68.09 49.83
CA VAL A 22 -56.25 -67.55 48.88
C VAL A 22 -56.77 -67.95 47.51
N GLU A 23 -57.28 -66.99 46.74
CA GLU A 23 -57.49 -67.17 45.30
C GLU A 23 -56.18 -67.69 44.71
N ARG A 24 -56.17 -68.97 44.35
CA ARG A 24 -55.06 -69.59 43.63
C ARG A 24 -54.86 -68.78 42.36
N ALA A 25 -53.73 -68.08 42.26
CA ALA A 25 -53.16 -67.71 40.98
C ALA A 25 -53.21 -68.95 40.05
N PRO A 26 -53.63 -68.80 38.79
CA PRO A 26 -53.74 -69.92 37.87
C PRO A 26 -52.43 -70.71 37.89
N ARG A 27 -52.53 -72.02 38.17
CA ARG A 27 -51.39 -72.94 38.14
C ARG A 27 -50.96 -73.07 36.68
N ILE A 28 -50.10 -72.16 36.23
CA ILE A 28 -49.45 -72.26 34.93
C ILE A 28 -48.75 -73.61 34.89
N SER A 29 -49.11 -74.45 33.92
CA SER A 29 -48.48 -75.75 33.71
C SER A 29 -47.09 -75.54 33.11
N ASP A 30 -46.10 -76.37 33.47
CA ASP A 30 -44.75 -76.29 32.91
C ASP A 30 -44.74 -76.27 31.36
N ARG A 31 -45.76 -76.90 30.75
CA ARG A 31 -46.03 -76.85 29.30
C ARG A 31 -46.33 -75.44 28.78
N GLU A 32 -47.12 -74.64 29.51
CA GLU A 32 -47.44 -73.26 29.13
C GLU A 32 -46.23 -72.33 29.29
N ILE A 33 -45.33 -72.60 30.24
CA ILE A 33 -44.09 -71.86 30.42
C ILE A 33 -43.17 -72.10 29.22
N VAL A 34 -42.99 -73.36 28.82
CA VAL A 34 -42.17 -73.71 27.65
C VAL A 34 -42.72 -73.06 26.39
N GLU A 35 -44.03 -73.09 26.16
CA GLU A 35 -44.65 -72.46 24.99
C GLU A 35 -44.44 -70.93 24.96
N ARG A 36 -44.56 -70.26 26.12
CA ARG A 36 -44.29 -68.82 26.23
C ARG A 36 -42.81 -68.49 26.05
N LEU A 37 -41.90 -69.33 26.55
CA LEU A 37 -40.45 -69.16 26.37
C LEU A 37 -40.06 -69.34 24.90
N THR A 38 -40.56 -70.36 24.22
CA THR A 38 -40.33 -70.56 22.79
C THR A 38 -40.84 -69.37 21.98
N ARG A 39 -42.05 -68.88 22.27
CA ARG A 39 -42.61 -67.67 21.62
C ARG A 39 -41.78 -66.42 21.91
N LEU A 40 -41.22 -66.30 23.12
CA LEU A 40 -40.36 -65.18 23.49
C LEU A 40 -39.01 -65.26 22.76
N GLU A 41 -38.42 -66.44 22.65
CA GLU A 41 -37.18 -66.68 21.91
C GLU A 41 -37.35 -66.37 20.41
N GLU A 42 -38.45 -66.80 19.80
CA GLU A 42 -38.82 -66.43 18.43
C GLU A 42 -39.01 -64.92 18.28
N GLY A 43 -39.65 -64.28 19.26
CA GLY A 43 -39.79 -62.82 19.32
C GLY A 43 -38.45 -62.08 19.39
N GLN A 44 -37.51 -62.59 20.20
CA GLN A 44 -36.16 -62.04 20.32
C GLN A 44 -35.37 -62.19 19.01
N ARG A 45 -35.39 -63.38 18.39
CA ARG A 45 -34.74 -63.61 17.08
C ARG A 45 -35.29 -62.70 15.98
N SER A 46 -36.61 -62.52 15.95
CA SER A 46 -37.27 -61.60 15.02
C SER A 46 -36.85 -60.14 15.27
N MET A 47 -36.74 -59.74 16.53
CA MET A 47 -36.28 -58.40 16.91
C MET A 47 -34.81 -58.17 16.52
N GLU A 48 -33.92 -59.13 16.80
CA GLU A 48 -32.51 -59.08 16.40
C GLU A 48 -32.34 -58.97 14.88
N TYR A 49 -33.11 -59.77 14.12
CA TYR A 49 -33.13 -59.67 12.67
C TYR A 49 -33.56 -58.27 12.19
N ARG A 50 -34.60 -57.69 12.79
CA ARG A 50 -35.06 -56.33 12.46
C ARG A 50 -34.03 -55.26 12.81
N PHE A 51 -33.34 -55.40 13.95
CA PHE A 51 -32.26 -54.49 14.34
C PHE A 51 -31.10 -54.56 13.36
N SER A 52 -30.61 -55.76 13.02
CA SER A 52 -29.52 -55.92 12.04
C SER A 52 -29.91 -55.39 10.66
N ALA A 53 -31.16 -55.63 10.21
CA ALA A 53 -31.65 -55.08 8.96
C ALA A 53 -31.74 -53.54 8.99
N MET A 54 -32.11 -52.96 10.14
CA MET A 54 -32.16 -51.52 10.32
C MET A 54 -30.76 -50.89 10.33
N GLU A 55 -29.81 -51.50 11.02
CA GLU A 55 -28.40 -51.09 11.08
C GLU A 55 -27.78 -51.04 9.68
N LYS A 56 -27.90 -52.15 8.91
CA LYS A 56 -27.43 -52.19 7.51
C LYS A 56 -28.05 -51.09 6.65
N ARG A 57 -29.36 -50.85 6.81
CA ARG A 57 -30.05 -49.78 6.08
C ARG A 57 -29.57 -48.39 6.47
N MET A 58 -29.21 -48.18 7.75
CA MET A 58 -28.63 -46.92 8.20
C MET A 58 -27.23 -46.73 7.61
N ASP A 59 -26.38 -47.76 7.67
CA ASP A 59 -25.03 -47.72 7.08
C ASP A 59 -25.06 -47.44 5.58
N ASP A 60 -25.93 -48.10 4.83
CA ASP A 60 -26.12 -47.85 3.40
C ASP A 60 -26.53 -46.39 3.14
N ARG A 61 -27.44 -45.85 3.95
CA ARG A 61 -27.86 -44.44 3.82
C ARG A 61 -26.74 -43.47 4.17
N PHE A 62 -25.95 -43.76 5.20
CA PHE A 62 -24.81 -42.93 5.57
C PHE A 62 -23.74 -42.94 4.47
N SER A 63 -23.40 -44.11 3.93
CA SER A 63 -22.45 -44.22 2.82
C SER A 63 -22.91 -43.46 1.57
N VAL A 64 -24.20 -43.54 1.24
CA VAL A 64 -24.76 -42.75 0.12
C VAL A 64 -24.71 -41.25 0.41
N MET A 65 -24.98 -40.83 1.65
CA MET A 65 -24.91 -39.43 2.05
C MET A 65 -23.47 -38.89 1.96
N GLU A 66 -22.50 -39.67 2.46
CA GLU A 66 -21.07 -39.34 2.42
C GLU A 66 -20.60 -39.15 0.98
N LYS A 67 -20.87 -40.12 0.09
CA LYS A 67 -20.54 -40.00 -1.34
C LYS A 67 -21.15 -38.77 -1.98
N ARG A 68 -22.43 -38.49 -1.69
CA ARG A 68 -23.11 -37.29 -2.22
C ARG A 68 -22.49 -35.99 -1.70
N MET A 69 -22.00 -36.00 -0.46
CA MET A 69 -21.33 -34.86 0.16
C MET A 69 -19.97 -34.63 -0.51
N ASP A 70 -19.18 -35.68 -0.72
CA ASP A 70 -17.91 -35.63 -1.43
C ASP A 70 -18.06 -35.13 -2.87
N ASP A 71 -19.03 -35.68 -3.62
CA ASP A 71 -19.33 -35.24 -4.98
C ASP A 71 -19.68 -33.75 -5.04
N ARG A 72 -20.46 -33.27 -4.06
CA ARG A 72 -20.84 -31.86 -3.95
C ARG A 72 -19.64 -30.97 -3.61
N PHE A 73 -18.77 -31.41 -2.72
CA PHE A 73 -17.56 -30.66 -2.38
C PHE A 73 -16.61 -30.60 -3.57
N SER A 74 -16.36 -31.71 -4.25
CA SER A 74 -15.50 -31.74 -5.45
C SER A 74 -16.06 -30.85 -6.56
N ALA A 75 -17.39 -30.86 -6.77
CA ALA A 75 -18.02 -29.97 -7.74
C ALA A 75 -17.91 -28.48 -7.34
N MET A 76 -18.00 -28.18 -6.04
CA MET A 76 -17.82 -26.82 -5.53
C MET A 76 -16.38 -26.34 -5.69
N GLU A 77 -15.40 -27.18 -5.39
CA GLU A 77 -13.97 -26.90 -5.53
C GLU A 77 -13.63 -26.58 -6.99
N LYS A 78 -14.02 -27.44 -7.94
CA LYS A 78 -13.84 -27.18 -9.38
C LYS A 78 -14.46 -25.86 -9.82
N ARG A 79 -15.68 -25.56 -9.35
CA ARG A 79 -16.35 -24.30 -9.69
C ARG A 79 -15.63 -23.09 -9.10
N MET A 80 -15.04 -23.22 -7.91
CA MET A 80 -14.22 -22.16 -7.33
C MET A 80 -12.95 -21.97 -8.15
N ASP A 81 -12.23 -23.03 -8.47
CA ASP A 81 -11.01 -22.98 -9.27
C ASP A 81 -11.25 -22.34 -10.65
N ASP A 82 -12.30 -22.75 -11.36
CA ASP A 82 -12.66 -22.17 -12.66
C ASP A 82 -12.95 -20.66 -12.54
N ARG A 83 -13.64 -20.25 -11.47
CA ARG A 83 -13.94 -18.83 -11.20
C ARG A 83 -12.67 -18.04 -10.87
N PHE A 84 -11.78 -18.60 -10.07
CA PHE A 84 -10.51 -17.97 -9.73
C PHE A 84 -9.62 -17.83 -10.97
N SER A 85 -9.51 -18.87 -11.80
CA SER A 85 -8.77 -18.83 -13.06
C SER A 85 -9.33 -17.76 -14.00
N THR A 86 -10.66 -17.71 -14.17
CA THR A 86 -11.30 -16.69 -15.02
C THR A 86 -11.06 -15.28 -14.50
N MET A 87 -11.14 -15.09 -13.18
CA MET A 87 -10.90 -13.78 -12.55
C MET A 87 -9.44 -13.35 -12.72
N GLN A 88 -8.50 -14.29 -12.60
CA GLN A 88 -7.08 -14.04 -12.81
C GLN A 88 -6.79 -13.65 -14.26
N GLU A 89 -7.34 -14.37 -15.24
CA GLU A 89 -7.19 -14.03 -16.66
C GLU A 89 -7.76 -12.64 -16.98
N GLN A 90 -8.93 -12.29 -16.44
CA GLN A 90 -9.52 -10.96 -16.63
C GLN A 90 -8.66 -9.86 -16.00
N MET A 91 -8.09 -10.14 -14.83
CA MET A 91 -7.21 -9.21 -14.15
C MET A 91 -5.92 -8.99 -14.95
N ASP A 92 -5.31 -10.06 -15.44
CA ASP A 92 -4.09 -10.00 -16.27
C ASP A 92 -4.35 -9.25 -17.59
N GLN A 93 -5.48 -9.50 -18.24
CA GLN A 93 -5.88 -8.75 -19.44
C GLN A 93 -6.03 -7.25 -19.17
N ARG A 94 -6.70 -6.89 -18.06
CA ARG A 94 -6.86 -5.48 -17.64
C ARG A 94 -5.52 -4.84 -17.32
N PHE A 95 -4.65 -5.52 -16.58
CA PHE A 95 -3.31 -5.03 -16.27
C PHE A 95 -2.47 -4.85 -17.54
N SER A 96 -2.50 -5.80 -18.47
CA SER A 96 -1.80 -5.68 -19.75
C SER A 96 -2.32 -4.51 -20.58
N ALA A 97 -3.63 -4.27 -20.61
CA ALA A 97 -4.22 -3.12 -21.29
C ALA A 97 -3.77 -1.79 -20.66
N LEU A 98 -3.80 -1.69 -19.32
CA LEU A 98 -3.30 -0.51 -18.59
C LEU A 98 -1.81 -0.29 -18.84
N GLN A 99 -1.01 -1.36 -18.84
CA GLN A 99 0.43 -1.27 -19.11
C GLN A 99 0.68 -0.73 -20.52
N LYS A 100 -0.01 -1.25 -21.54
CA LYS A 100 0.10 -0.75 -22.93
C LYS A 100 -0.33 0.71 -23.04
N GLN A 101 -1.39 1.11 -22.36
CA GLN A 101 -1.84 2.51 -22.35
C GLN A 101 -0.77 3.42 -21.71
N MET A 102 -0.19 3.00 -20.58
CA MET A 102 0.89 3.73 -19.92
C MET A 102 2.14 3.82 -20.80
N GLU A 103 2.54 2.73 -21.45
CA GLU A 103 3.66 2.71 -22.40
C GLU A 103 3.42 3.67 -23.57
N HIS A 104 2.20 3.70 -24.13
CA HIS A 104 1.83 4.62 -25.20
C HIS A 104 1.91 6.08 -24.75
N HIS A 105 1.33 6.42 -23.60
CA HIS A 105 1.41 7.78 -23.05
C HIS A 105 2.85 8.18 -22.74
N MET A 106 3.62 7.28 -22.15
CA MET A 106 5.01 7.50 -21.80
C MET A 106 5.84 7.76 -23.06
N MET A 107 5.70 6.97 -24.13
CA MET A 107 6.41 7.19 -25.40
C MET A 107 6.09 8.57 -26.00
N MET A 108 4.82 8.98 -26.02
CA MET A 108 4.43 10.30 -26.51
C MET A 108 5.02 11.42 -25.65
N GLN A 109 4.98 11.28 -24.32
CA GLN A 109 5.55 12.26 -23.39
C GLN A 109 7.07 12.36 -23.50
N TRP A 110 7.79 11.23 -23.62
CA TRP A 110 9.24 11.21 -23.81
C TRP A 110 9.67 11.99 -25.06
N ASN A 111 8.97 11.78 -26.19
CA ASN A 111 9.25 12.50 -27.42
C ASN A 111 9.02 14.02 -27.27
N LEU A 112 7.96 14.43 -26.58
CA LEU A 112 7.69 15.84 -26.29
C LEU A 112 8.77 16.46 -25.39
N ILE A 113 9.18 15.76 -24.32
CA ILE A 113 10.25 16.22 -23.43
C ILE A 113 11.56 16.37 -24.20
N LEU A 114 11.92 15.39 -25.04
CA LEU A 114 13.12 15.47 -25.88
C LEU A 114 13.06 16.64 -26.87
N ALA A 115 11.91 16.86 -27.53
CA ALA A 115 11.73 17.98 -28.43
C ALA A 115 11.88 19.34 -27.71
N LEU A 116 11.30 19.47 -26.51
CA LEU A 116 11.45 20.66 -25.68
C LEU A 116 12.91 20.87 -25.25
N MET A 117 13.61 19.80 -24.85
CA MET A 117 15.03 19.88 -24.47
C MET A 117 15.91 20.33 -25.65
N VAL A 118 15.72 19.75 -26.83
CA VAL A 118 16.46 20.15 -28.04
C VAL A 118 16.14 21.60 -28.42
N SER A 119 14.87 22.00 -28.32
CA SER A 119 14.43 23.38 -28.59
C SER A 119 15.12 24.38 -27.65
N ILE A 120 15.10 24.11 -26.33
CA ILE A 120 15.73 24.97 -25.32
C ILE A 120 17.24 25.05 -25.55
N LEU A 121 17.91 23.91 -25.73
CA LEU A 121 19.35 23.87 -25.98
C LEU A 121 19.72 24.60 -27.28
N GLY A 122 18.91 24.44 -28.33
CA GLY A 122 19.06 25.17 -29.59
C GLY A 122 18.92 26.68 -29.39
N LEU A 123 17.95 27.13 -28.59
CA LEU A 123 17.72 28.54 -28.30
C LEU A 123 18.84 29.15 -27.45
N VAL A 124 19.29 28.45 -26.40
CA VAL A 124 20.44 28.87 -25.57
C VAL A 124 21.72 28.92 -26.41
N GLY A 125 21.94 27.91 -27.25
CA GLY A 125 23.06 27.88 -28.19
C GLY A 125 23.01 29.07 -29.17
N PHE A 126 21.83 29.35 -29.72
CA PHE A 126 21.59 30.47 -30.63
C PHE A 126 21.84 31.82 -29.96
N VAL A 127 21.32 32.05 -28.74
CA VAL A 127 21.53 33.31 -28.00
C VAL A 127 23.01 33.50 -27.66
N THR A 128 23.70 32.44 -27.27
CA THR A 128 25.14 32.49 -26.97
C THR A 128 25.96 32.81 -28.22
N TRP A 129 25.55 32.26 -29.38
CA TRP A 129 26.15 32.55 -30.68
C TRP A 129 25.86 33.99 -31.14
N ASP A 130 24.60 34.45 -31.05
CA ASP A 130 24.17 35.80 -31.43
C ASP A 130 24.94 36.87 -30.65
N ARG A 131 25.05 36.73 -29.32
CA ARG A 131 25.86 37.64 -28.49
C ARG A 131 27.31 37.71 -28.95
N ARG A 132 27.93 36.58 -29.32
CA ARG A 132 29.32 36.53 -29.80
C ARG A 132 29.49 37.14 -31.20
N THR A 133 28.43 37.10 -32.01
CA THR A 133 28.46 37.55 -33.41
C THR A 133 28.07 39.03 -33.54
N ALA A 134 27.12 39.48 -32.73
CA ALA A 134 26.63 40.87 -32.67
C ALA A 134 27.65 41.85 -32.03
N LEU A 135 28.59 41.35 -31.22
CA LEU A 135 29.66 42.19 -30.64
C LEU A 135 30.81 42.50 -31.61
N LYS A 136 30.99 41.73 -32.69
CA LYS A 136 32.05 41.98 -33.70
C LYS A 136 31.97 43.38 -34.35
N PRO A 137 30.79 43.89 -34.77
CA PRO A 137 30.71 45.26 -35.29
C PRO A 137 30.85 46.33 -34.19
N LEU A 138 30.52 46.01 -32.94
CA LEU A 138 30.75 46.91 -31.80
C LEU A 138 32.25 47.05 -31.51
N GLU A 139 33.00 45.96 -31.57
CA GLU A 139 34.46 45.95 -31.36
C GLU A 139 35.17 46.88 -32.34
N ARG A 140 34.82 46.86 -33.63
CA ARG A 140 35.40 47.79 -34.63
C ARG A 140 35.11 49.27 -34.35
N ARG A 141 33.95 49.57 -33.75
CA ARG A 141 33.61 50.95 -33.38
C ARG A 141 34.36 51.38 -32.12
N PHE A 142 34.48 50.47 -31.15
CA PHE A 142 35.27 50.72 -29.96
C PHE A 142 36.75 50.90 -30.29
N THR A 143 37.32 50.11 -31.23
CA THR A 143 38.71 50.30 -31.64
C THR A 143 38.92 51.63 -32.36
N HIS A 144 37.97 52.09 -33.18
CA HIS A 144 38.10 53.39 -33.85
C HIS A 144 38.02 54.58 -32.86
N ILE A 145 37.16 54.47 -31.84
CA ILE A 145 37.08 55.47 -30.76
C ILE A 145 38.34 55.39 -29.89
N ALA A 146 38.84 54.19 -29.60
CA ALA A 146 40.07 54.01 -28.82
C ALA A 146 41.29 54.55 -29.57
N ASP A 147 41.43 54.27 -30.86
CA ASP A 147 42.52 54.78 -31.71
C ASP A 147 42.45 56.30 -31.88
N GLU A 148 41.26 56.90 -32.06
CA GLU A 148 41.11 58.36 -32.10
C GLU A 148 41.52 59.00 -30.77
N VAL A 149 41.10 58.41 -29.65
CA VAL A 149 41.48 58.87 -28.31
C VAL A 149 42.99 58.68 -28.08
N GLU A 150 43.58 57.57 -28.50
CA GLU A 150 45.01 57.30 -28.34
C GLU A 150 45.89 58.20 -29.23
N MET A 151 45.43 58.50 -30.45
CA MET A 151 46.06 59.46 -31.36
C MET A 151 45.96 60.90 -30.83
N ASP A 152 44.83 61.29 -30.25
CA ASP A 152 44.66 62.60 -29.62
C ASP A 152 45.43 62.72 -28.31
N LEU A 153 45.51 61.66 -27.51
CA LEU A 153 46.39 61.60 -26.35
C LEU A 153 47.87 61.53 -26.74
N GLY A 154 48.23 61.01 -27.91
CA GLY A 154 49.60 60.98 -28.43
C GLY A 154 50.56 60.22 -27.52
N MET A 155 50.21 58.99 -27.14
CA MET A 155 51.00 58.14 -26.22
C MET A 155 52.35 57.70 -26.80
N ASP A 156 52.55 57.76 -28.12
CA ASP A 156 53.74 57.25 -28.82
C ASP A 156 54.71 58.36 -29.30
N SER A 157 54.57 59.58 -28.78
CA SER A 157 55.49 60.67 -29.08
C SER A 157 56.63 60.72 -28.06
N PRO A 158 57.91 60.80 -28.49
CA PRO A 158 59.08 60.88 -27.60
C PRO A 158 59.12 62.12 -26.70
N GLU A 159 58.18 63.05 -26.86
CA GLU A 159 58.09 64.31 -26.10
C GLU A 159 56.87 64.40 -25.15
N GLY A 160 56.17 63.29 -24.90
CA GLY A 160 55.07 63.19 -23.91
C GLY A 160 53.69 63.68 -24.40
N SER A 161 52.64 63.01 -23.89
CA SER A 161 51.22 63.16 -24.28
C SER A 161 50.73 64.62 -24.32
N LYS A 162 49.84 64.97 -25.27
CA LYS A 162 49.21 66.31 -25.32
C LYS A 162 48.45 66.65 -24.04
N LEU A 163 47.85 65.65 -23.38
CA LEU A 163 47.24 65.84 -22.07
C LEU A 163 48.28 66.15 -21.01
N ALA A 164 49.47 65.52 -21.06
CA ALA A 164 50.57 65.84 -20.16
C ALA A 164 51.06 67.29 -20.37
N ARG A 165 51.04 67.82 -21.60
CA ARG A 165 51.36 69.22 -21.89
C ARG A 165 50.30 70.19 -21.41
N LEU A 166 49.01 69.87 -21.60
CA LEU A 166 47.91 70.70 -21.11
C LEU A 166 47.86 70.71 -19.58
N VAL A 167 48.10 69.56 -18.94
CA VAL A 167 48.25 69.48 -17.48
C VAL A 167 49.48 70.24 -17.02
N GLY A 168 50.60 70.17 -17.76
CA GLY A 168 51.81 70.94 -17.48
C GLY A 168 51.60 72.45 -17.56
N ALA A 169 50.96 72.94 -18.63
CA ALA A 169 50.64 74.36 -18.80
C ALA A 169 49.64 74.86 -17.75
N LEU A 170 48.60 74.07 -17.45
CA LEU A 170 47.66 74.38 -16.37
C LEU A 170 48.35 74.37 -15.00
N ARG A 171 49.36 73.52 -14.79
CA ARG A 171 50.19 73.48 -13.58
C ARG A 171 51.14 74.68 -13.48
N GLU A 172 51.61 75.21 -14.61
CA GLU A 172 52.45 76.41 -14.68
C GLU A 172 51.66 77.71 -14.42
N LEU A 173 50.39 77.75 -14.83
CA LEU A 173 49.45 78.84 -14.55
C LEU A 173 48.76 78.73 -13.17
N ALA A 174 48.81 77.55 -12.53
CA ALA A 174 48.23 77.32 -11.20
C ALA A 174 48.73 78.25 -10.08
N PRO A 175 50.00 78.70 -10.03
CA PRO A 175 50.46 79.61 -8.99
C PRO A 175 49.88 81.03 -9.14
N GLU A 176 49.46 81.42 -10.35
CA GLU A 176 48.97 82.77 -10.65
C GLU A 176 47.49 82.95 -10.32
N ASP A 177 46.70 81.87 -10.32
CA ASP A 177 45.26 81.92 -10.05
C ASP A 177 44.84 80.94 -8.93
N ARG A 178 44.52 81.52 -7.76
CA ARG A 178 44.15 80.79 -6.55
C ARG A 178 42.94 79.86 -6.76
N LYS A 179 42.04 80.18 -7.71
CA LYS A 179 40.90 79.32 -8.05
C LYS A 179 41.29 78.10 -8.90
N LEU A 180 42.30 78.23 -9.76
CA LEU A 180 42.82 77.12 -10.56
C LEU A 180 43.62 76.14 -9.68
N ALA A 181 44.40 76.67 -8.73
CA ALA A 181 45.10 75.84 -7.74
C ALA A 181 44.13 74.98 -6.90
N GLU A 182 43.05 75.58 -6.38
CA GLU A 182 42.02 74.85 -5.63
C GLU A 182 41.31 73.80 -6.50
N ALA A 183 41.04 74.11 -7.77
CA ALA A 183 40.43 73.17 -8.70
C ALA A 183 41.35 71.98 -9.01
N LEU A 184 42.63 72.21 -9.32
CA LEU A 184 43.60 71.14 -9.59
C LEU A 184 43.86 70.26 -8.36
N GLN A 185 43.84 70.85 -7.16
CA GLN A 185 43.96 70.11 -5.90
C GLN A 185 42.71 69.26 -5.63
N ARG A 186 41.52 69.78 -5.95
CA ARG A 186 40.24 69.05 -5.79
C ARG A 186 40.11 67.84 -6.73
N PHE A 187 40.73 67.89 -7.91
CA PHE A 187 40.77 66.79 -8.86
C PHE A 187 42.01 65.88 -8.68
N SER A 188 42.74 65.98 -7.57
CA SER A 188 43.93 65.17 -7.22
C SER A 188 45.07 65.20 -8.27
N LEU A 189 45.13 66.22 -9.13
CA LEU A 189 46.14 66.33 -10.18
C LEU A 189 47.49 66.89 -9.68
N LEU A 190 47.57 67.26 -8.40
CA LEU A 190 48.73 67.89 -7.75
C LEU A 190 49.44 67.01 -6.71
N GLU A 191 48.95 65.79 -6.45
CA GLU A 191 49.39 64.97 -5.30
C GLU A 191 50.73 64.25 -5.51
N ASP A 192 51.16 64.00 -6.76
CA ASP A 192 52.45 63.38 -7.05
C ASP A 192 53.57 64.43 -7.13
N LEU A 193 54.10 64.81 -5.97
CA LEU A 193 55.47 65.31 -5.82
C LEU A 193 56.27 64.28 -5.02
N PRO A 194 57.37 63.69 -5.56
CA PRO A 194 58.42 63.20 -4.69
C PRO A 194 59.03 64.39 -3.97
N GLN A 195 58.76 64.51 -2.66
CA GLN A 195 59.51 65.41 -1.78
C GLN A 195 60.99 65.04 -1.80
N LYS A 196 61.83 66.05 -2.08
CA LYS A 196 63.19 66.32 -1.55
C LYS A 196 63.99 67.07 -2.62
N ALA A 197 64.85 68.02 -2.31
CA ALA A 197 65.23 68.75 -1.10
C ALA A 197 66.07 69.94 -1.60
#